data_AF-A0A839NMS5-F1
#
_entry.id   AF-A0A839NMS5-F1
#
_cell.length_a   1.000
_cell.length_b   1.000
_cell.length_c   1.000
_cell.angle_alpha   90.00
_cell.angle_beta   90.00
_cell.angle_gamma   90.00
#
_symmetry.space_group_name_H-M   'P 1'
#
loop_
_entity.id
_entity.type
_entity.pdbx_description
1 polymer ?
#
loop_
_entity_poly.entity_id
_entity_poly.type
_entity_poly.pdbx_seq_one_letter_code
_entity_poly.pdbx_strand_id
1 'polypeptide(L)'
;MANGKFPMRVVITMLNVESNVSDATTLILEIDGHTDDSIKVHGISIAGGDIKNELKVDWYNPKVAVQFQAYLAKKGSLKIKYYVPTSY
;
A
#
# COMPACT_ATOMS: atom_id res chain seq x y z
N MET A 1 -16.11 -10.33 -21.33
CA MET A 1 -15.70 -11.33 -20.32
C MET A 1 -14.35 -11.87 -20.75
N ALA A 2 -13.27 -11.62 -20.00
CA ALA A 2 -11.94 -12.12 -20.36
C ALA A 2 -11.31 -12.84 -19.16
N ASN A 3 -11.24 -14.17 -19.26
CA ASN A 3 -10.48 -15.04 -18.37
C ASN A 3 -9.08 -15.19 -18.96
N GLY A 4 -8.11 -14.44 -18.41
CA GLY A 4 -6.70 -14.54 -18.75
C GLY A 4 -5.95 -15.26 -17.64
N LYS A 5 -5.34 -16.40 -17.95
CA LYS A 5 -4.35 -17.06 -17.09
C LYS A 5 -3.03 -16.29 -17.28
N PHE A 6 -2.65 -15.44 -16.34
CA PHE A 6 -1.46 -14.60 -16.47
C PHE A 6 -0.23 -15.28 -15.83
N PRO A 7 0.88 -15.47 -16.58
CA PRO A 7 2.16 -15.81 -15.96
C PRO A 7 2.60 -14.65 -15.05
N MET A 8 3.06 -15.01 -13.85
CA MET A 8 3.33 -14.11 -12.73
C MET A 8 4.37 -13.06 -13.10
N ARG A 9 3.90 -11.86 -13.43
CA ARG A 9 4.68 -10.62 -13.47
C ARG A 9 4.47 -9.93 -12.13
N VAL A 10 5.54 -9.41 -11.53
CA VAL A 10 5.46 -8.55 -10.34
C VAL A 10 4.47 -7.42 -10.66
N VAL A 11 3.27 -7.47 -10.10
CA VAL A 11 2.28 -6.40 -10.25
C VAL A 11 2.65 -5.36 -9.20
N ILE A 12 3.36 -4.32 -9.64
CA ILE A 12 3.56 -3.13 -8.83
C ILE A 12 2.28 -2.31 -8.95
N THR A 13 1.52 -2.24 -7.86
CA THR A 13 0.37 -1.34 -7.78
C THR A 13 0.86 -0.04 -7.15
N MET A 14 0.62 1.09 -7.81
CA MET A 14 0.93 2.41 -7.29
C MET A 14 -0.35 3.07 -6.83
N LEU A 15 -0.42 3.43 -5.55
CA LEU A 15 -1.46 4.32 -5.05
C LEU A 15 -0.89 5.74 -5.03
N ASN A 16 -1.36 6.57 -5.95
CA ASN A 16 -1.04 7.99 -5.94
C ASN A 16 -2.08 8.71 -5.11
N VAL A 17 -1.63 9.35 -4.02
CA VAL A 17 -2.46 10.19 -3.17
C VAL A 17 -1.96 11.62 -3.33
N GLU A 18 -2.88 12.52 -3.67
CA GLU A 18 -2.63 13.96 -3.68
C GLU A 18 -3.34 14.58 -2.49
N SER A 19 -2.65 15.44 -1.78
CA SER A 19 -3.21 16.21 -0.69
C SER A 19 -2.91 17.68 -0.88
N ASN A 20 -3.84 18.53 -0.44
CA ASN A 20 -3.70 19.98 -0.54
C ASN A 20 -2.88 20.57 0.62
N VAL A 21 -2.24 19.74 1.46
CA VAL A 21 -1.38 20.22 2.54
C VAL A 21 -0.06 20.70 1.93
N SER A 22 0.27 21.96 2.17
CA SER A 22 1.54 22.59 1.77
C SER A 22 2.71 22.20 2.69
N ASP A 23 2.40 21.71 3.88
CA ASP A 23 3.36 21.44 4.96
C ASP A 23 3.62 19.95 5.15
N ALA A 24 4.63 19.63 5.96
CA ALA A 24 4.94 18.25 6.37
C ALA A 24 3.67 17.56 6.89
N THR A 25 3.31 16.45 6.26
CA THR A 25 2.09 15.71 6.58
C THR A 25 2.39 14.23 6.72
N THR A 26 1.63 13.53 7.56
CA THR A 26 1.77 12.09 7.75
C THR A 26 0.62 11.39 7.03
N LEU A 27 0.94 10.48 6.11
CA LEU A 27 -0.06 9.59 5.54
C LEU A 27 -0.22 8.37 6.45
N ILE A 28 -1.44 8.09 6.89
CA ILE A 28 -1.76 6.87 7.64
C ILE A 28 -2.36 5.86 6.68
N LEU A 29 -1.74 4.69 6.60
CA LEU A 29 -2.16 3.56 5.78
C LEU A 29 -2.65 2.43 6.70
N GLU A 30 -3.93 2.10 6.61
CA GLU A 30 -4.49 0.90 7.23
C GLU A 30 -4.51 -0.23 6.20
N ILE A 31 -3.82 -1.33 6.51
CA ILE A 31 -3.66 -2.48 5.65
C ILE A 31 -4.30 -3.68 6.35
N ASP A 32 -5.36 -4.20 5.74
CA ASP A 32 -6.12 -5.35 6.24
C ASP A 32 -6.21 -6.41 5.13
N GLY A 33 -6.04 -7.68 5.47
CA GLY A 33 -6.34 -8.77 4.55
C GLY A 33 -5.52 -10.02 4.82
N HIS A 34 -5.31 -10.80 3.77
CA HIS A 34 -4.55 -12.03 3.84
C HIS A 34 -3.66 -12.19 2.60
N THR A 35 -2.45 -12.69 2.78
CA THR A 35 -1.56 -13.03 1.66
C THR A 35 -0.73 -14.26 2.00
N ASP A 36 -0.42 -15.09 0.99
CA ASP A 36 0.34 -16.33 1.19
C ASP A 36 1.85 -16.11 1.39
N ASP A 37 2.35 -14.90 1.15
CA ASP A 37 3.75 -14.53 1.37
C ASP A 37 3.90 -13.04 1.71
N SER A 38 5.12 -12.64 2.05
CA SER A 38 5.52 -11.27 2.28
C SER A 38 5.22 -10.32 1.11
N ILE A 39 4.88 -9.09 1.49
CA ILE A 39 4.67 -7.95 0.60
C ILE A 39 5.56 -6.80 1.05
N LYS A 40 5.81 -5.84 0.16
CA LYS A 40 6.38 -4.54 0.52
C LYS A 40 5.40 -3.41 0.27
N VAL A 41 5.25 -2.55 1.26
CA VAL A 41 4.46 -1.33 1.19
C VAL A 41 5.39 -0.17 1.50
N HIS A 42 5.61 0.69 0.50
CA HIS A 42 6.51 1.85 0.61
C HIS A 42 7.90 1.50 1.18
N GLY A 43 8.49 0.42 0.66
CA GLY A 43 9.80 -0.09 1.12
C GLY A 43 9.78 -0.89 2.42
N ILE A 44 8.68 -0.86 3.18
CA ILE A 44 8.51 -1.62 4.43
C ILE A 44 7.99 -3.02 4.10
N SER A 45 8.73 -4.05 4.53
CA SER A 45 8.30 -5.44 4.40
C SER A 45 7.24 -5.79 5.44
N ILE A 46 6.14 -6.38 5.00
CA ILE A 46 5.08 -6.94 5.84
C ILE A 46 5.07 -8.44 5.61
N ALA A 47 5.14 -9.22 6.70
CA ALA A 47 5.05 -10.68 6.62
C ALA A 47 3.67 -11.12 6.11
N GLY A 48 3.63 -12.25 5.41
CA GLY A 48 2.38 -12.84 4.96
C GLY A 48 1.59 -13.49 6.11
N GLY A 49 0.45 -14.07 5.75
CA GLY A 49 -0.59 -14.51 6.67
C GLY A 49 -1.72 -13.48 6.76
N ASP A 50 -2.40 -13.48 7.90
CA ASP A 50 -3.41 -12.47 8.22
C ASP A 50 -2.73 -11.15 8.58
N ILE A 51 -3.01 -10.10 7.82
CA ILE A 51 -2.40 -8.79 7.95
C ILE A 51 -3.41 -7.83 8.56
N LYS A 52 -2.99 -7.14 9.62
CA LYS A 52 -3.70 -6.00 10.21
C LYS A 52 -2.67 -5.01 10.72
N ASN A 53 -2.23 -4.13 9.82
CA ASN A 53 -1.12 -3.21 10.06
C ASN A 53 -1.55 -1.77 9.82
N GLU A 54 -1.04 -0.87 10.66
CA GLU A 54 -1.06 0.57 10.42
C GLU A 54 0.37 1.02 10.09
N LEU A 55 0.55 1.71 8.96
CA LEU A 55 1.82 2.34 8.59
C LEU A 55 1.66 3.85 8.57
N LYS A 56 2.59 4.55 9.21
CA LYS A 56 2.71 6.01 9.17
C LYS A 56 3.85 6.37 8.25
N VAL A 57 3.55 7.12 7.19
CA VAL A 57 4.51 7.55 6.19
C VAL A 57 4.57 9.07 6.21
N ASP A 58 5.66 9.61 6.74
CA ASP A 58 5.89 11.06 6.74
C ASP A 58 6.25 11.53 5.34
N TRP A 59 5.67 12.66 4.94
CA TRP A 59 5.82 13.19 3.61
C TRP A 59 5.80 14.72 3.59
N TYR A 60 6.67 15.30 2.78
CA TYR A 60 6.92 16.75 2.77
C TYR A 60 6.49 17.44 1.47
N ASN A 61 5.77 16.71 0.60
CA ASN A 61 5.30 17.22 -0.69
C ASN A 61 3.78 17.02 -0.81
N PRO A 62 3.07 17.84 -1.61
CA PRO A 62 1.62 17.71 -1.81
C PRO A 62 1.19 16.42 -2.53
N LYS A 63 2.13 15.68 -3.13
CA LYS A 63 1.87 14.41 -3.83
C LYS A 63 2.70 13.30 -3.24
N VAL A 64 2.05 12.22 -2.78
CA VAL A 64 2.70 11.01 -2.28
C VAL A 64 2.32 9.81 -3.14
N ALA A 65 3.32 9.02 -3.50
CA ALA A 65 3.13 7.79 -4.26
C ALA A 65 3.49 6.60 -3.37
N VAL A 66 2.49 5.83 -2.97
CA VAL A 66 2.68 4.63 -2.16
C VAL A 66 2.84 3.44 -3.10
N GLN A 67 4.03 2.84 -3.05
CA GLN A 67 4.37 1.69 -3.87
C GLN A 67 4.00 0.39 -3.16
N PHE A 68 3.30 -0.50 -3.86
CA PHE A 68 2.99 -1.85 -3.41
C PHE A 68 3.71 -2.86 -4.30
N GLN A 69 4.43 -3.78 -3.66
CA GLN A 69 5.14 -4.84 -4.36
C GLN A 69 4.78 -6.18 -3.72
N ALA A 70 4.12 -7.04 -4.49
CA ALA A 70 3.99 -8.46 -4.15
C ALA A 70 5.33 -9.14 -4.46
N TYR A 71 6.05 -9.58 -3.42
CA TYR A 71 7.39 -10.16 -3.60
C TYR A 71 7.29 -11.60 -4.11
N LEU A 72 6.81 -12.51 -3.27
CA LEU A 72 6.56 -13.91 -3.60
C LEU A 72 5.09 -14.31 -3.47
N ALA A 73 4.24 -13.37 -3.05
CA ALA A 73 2.82 -13.58 -2.87
C ALA A 73 2.15 -13.97 -4.19
N LYS A 74 1.51 -15.15 -4.21
CA LYS A 74 0.77 -15.69 -5.36
C LYS A 74 -0.73 -15.62 -5.13
N LYS A 75 -1.15 -15.55 -3.86
CA LYS A 75 -2.55 -15.54 -3.42
C LYS A 75 -2.73 -14.52 -2.31
N GLY A 76 -3.90 -13.93 -2.29
CA GLY A 76 -4.28 -13.00 -1.24
C GLY A 76 -5.18 -11.88 -1.74
N SER A 77 -5.66 -11.12 -0.78
CA SER A 77 -6.42 -9.90 -1.01
C SER A 77 -6.06 -8.91 0.09
N LEU A 78 -5.73 -7.70 -0.30
CA LEU A 78 -5.45 -6.60 0.62
C LEU A 78 -6.48 -5.51 0.41
N LYS A 79 -6.98 -4.99 1.51
CA LYS A 79 -7.76 -3.76 1.58
C LYS A 79 -6.86 -2.71 2.20
N ILE A 80 -6.64 -1.65 1.44
CA ILE A 80 -5.85 -0.50 1.89
C ILE A 80 -6.78 0.68 2.02
N LYS A 81 -6.80 1.27 3.20
CA LYS A 81 -7.40 2.59 3.42
C LYS A 81 -6.28 3.57 3.71
N TYR A 82 -6.48 4.81 3.30
CA TYR A 82 -5.56 5.87 3.61
C TYR A 82 -6.34 7.07 4.13
N TYR A 83 -5.70 7.82 5.03
CA TYR A 83 -6.17 9.15 5.39
C TYR A 83 -4.97 10.04 5.73
N VAL A 84 -5.12 11.33 5.44
CA VAL A 84 -4.17 12.36 5.83
C VAL A 84 -4.81 13.11 7.00
N PRO A 85 -4.26 13.03 8.22
CA PRO A 85 -4.74 13.81 9.34
C PRO A 85 -4.52 15.29 9.01
N THR A 86 -5.61 16.05 8.92
CA THR A 86 -5.55 17.50 8.90
C THR A 86 -5.34 17.98 10.33
N SER A 87 -4.19 18.59 10.62
CA SER A 87 -4.05 19.41 11.81
C SER A 87 -5.01 20.59 11.68
N TYR A 88 -5.99 20.67 12.56
CA TYR A 88 -6.80 21.88 12.77
C TYR A 88 -6.01 22.91 13.58
#